data_AF-A0A3N9NZC9-F1
#
_entry.id   AF-A0A3N9NZC9-F1
#
_cell.length_a   1.000
_cell.length_b   1.000
_cell.length_c   1.000
_cell.angle_alpha   90.00
_cell.angle_beta   90.00
_cell.angle_gamma   90.00
#
_symmetry.space_group_name_H-M   'P 1'
#
loop_
_entity.id
_entity.type
_entity.pdbx_description
1 polymer ?
#
loop_
_entity_poly.entity_id
_entity_poly.type
_entity_poly.pdbx_seq_one_letter_code
_entity_poly.pdbx_strand_id
1 'polypeptide(L)'
;MMRAEHLKSNFICLLRIFSVFTITALLGCASSGINNIKNWYEDGEYQQVVNSDIECEDVSESCFELNFLKSESFYHLEQAEDAWRYANRAIDSYSPDVGLTSLNRFLVFRGNLAIQLIRDLQEWENQTSLLRRVENEMQKGIQRNIEQGRLGQDSEEFNRLLIVYADILLEKMELYSDRNLDIQFDRLQETVNMFGSSLEEAGLDDYYLLEGELKNIMPQVRSWTYQGQSLGEKDRLLAQL
;
A
#
# COMPACT_ATOMS: atom_id res chain seq x y z
N MET A 1 -3.46 -1.92 66.19
CA MET A 1 -3.93 -2.48 64.90
C MET A 1 -3.86 -1.50 63.71
N MET A 2 -3.35 -0.25 63.87
CA MET A 2 -3.35 0.78 62.81
C MET A 2 -2.07 0.86 61.94
N ARG A 3 -1.02 0.06 62.21
CA ARG A 3 0.25 0.14 61.44
C ARG A 3 0.28 -0.66 60.14
N ALA A 4 -0.64 -1.61 59.94
CA ALA A 4 -0.63 -2.50 58.77
C ALA A 4 -1.29 -1.88 57.52
N GLU A 5 -2.24 -0.95 57.67
CA GLU A 5 -2.96 -0.35 56.54
C GLU A 5 -2.15 0.76 55.84
N HIS A 6 -1.34 1.52 56.59
CA HIS A 6 -0.45 2.54 56.02
C HIS A 6 0.67 1.94 55.15
N LEU A 7 1.17 0.75 55.49
CA LEU A 7 2.20 0.05 54.70
C LEU A 7 1.64 -0.47 53.37
N LYS A 8 0.38 -0.94 53.32
CA LYS A 8 -0.26 -1.37 52.06
C LYS A 8 -0.53 -0.19 51.12
N SER A 9 -0.97 0.96 51.65
CA SER A 9 -1.25 2.16 50.84
C SER A 9 0.02 2.71 50.17
N ASN A 10 1.14 2.78 50.91
CA ASN A 10 2.42 3.26 50.36
C ASN A 10 3.04 2.27 49.35
N PHE A 11 2.85 0.96 49.54
CA PHE A 11 3.33 -0.05 48.60
C PHE A 11 2.56 0.00 47.26
N ILE A 12 1.25 0.22 47.29
CA ILE A 12 0.41 0.38 46.09
C ILE A 12 0.74 1.69 45.35
N CYS A 13 1.03 2.78 46.07
CA CYS A 13 1.44 4.06 45.48
C CYS A 13 2.82 3.96 44.81
N LEU A 14 3.80 3.30 45.46
CA LEU A 14 5.12 3.06 44.87
C LEU A 14 5.05 2.17 43.64
N LEU A 15 4.22 1.11 43.64
CA LEU A 15 4.00 0.26 42.46
C LEU A 15 3.39 1.03 41.27
N ARG A 16 2.44 1.95 41.54
CA ARG A 16 1.83 2.79 40.50
C ARG A 16 2.81 3.81 39.91
N ILE A 17 3.66 4.41 40.75
CA ILE A 17 4.69 5.36 40.28
C ILE A 17 5.76 4.62 39.46
N PHE A 18 6.18 3.43 39.91
CA PHE A 18 7.15 2.61 39.18
C PHE A 18 6.59 2.16 37.83
N SER A 19 5.32 1.73 37.77
CA SER A 19 4.68 1.34 36.51
C SER A 19 4.54 2.51 35.53
N VAL A 20 4.24 3.72 36.03
CA VAL A 20 4.12 4.92 35.18
C VAL A 20 5.49 5.37 34.67
N PHE A 21 6.54 5.27 35.48
CA PHE A 21 7.92 5.56 35.05
C PHE A 21 8.46 4.54 34.04
N THR A 22 8.17 3.25 34.20
CA THR A 22 8.58 2.25 33.21
C THR A 22 7.82 2.40 31.89
N ILE A 23 6.52 2.72 31.93
CA ILE A 23 5.74 2.94 30.71
C ILE A 23 6.22 4.20 29.97
N THR A 24 6.49 5.30 30.67
CA THR A 24 6.99 6.54 30.05
C THR A 24 8.42 6.42 29.53
N ALA A 25 9.29 5.67 30.19
CA ALA A 25 10.65 5.39 29.71
C ALA A 25 10.65 4.50 28.45
N LEU A 26 9.79 3.48 28.39
CA LEU A 26 9.66 2.62 27.21
C LEU A 26 9.09 3.40 26.01
N LEU A 27 8.08 4.26 26.22
CA LEU A 27 7.53 5.14 25.19
C LEU A 27 8.53 6.19 24.69
N GLY A 28 9.41 6.71 25.57
CA GLY A 28 10.46 7.66 25.22
C GLY A 28 11.60 7.06 24.38
N CYS A 29 11.98 5.80 24.63
CA CYS A 29 12.96 5.09 23.81
C CYS A 29 12.38 4.69 22.45
N ALA A 30 11.12 4.26 22.41
CA ALA A 30 10.42 3.90 21.18
C ALA A 30 10.32 5.09 20.20
N SER A 31 9.94 6.28 20.69
CA SER A 31 9.83 7.47 19.82
C SER A 31 11.19 7.96 19.33
N SER A 32 12.26 7.81 20.13
CA SER A 32 13.62 8.15 19.71
C SER A 32 14.14 7.20 18.63
N GLY A 33 13.80 5.91 18.70
CA GLY A 33 14.26 4.91 17.74
C GLY A 33 13.76 5.19 16.32
N ILE A 34 12.44 5.37 16.17
CA ILE A 34 11.86 5.63 14.85
C ILE A 34 12.30 6.98 14.26
N ASN A 35 12.52 8.00 15.10
CA ASN A 35 13.00 9.30 14.63
C ASN A 35 14.43 9.21 14.06
N ASN A 36 15.30 8.39 14.66
CA ASN A 36 16.64 8.16 14.09
C ASN A 36 16.55 7.47 12.72
N ILE A 37 15.66 6.49 12.57
CA ILE A 37 15.41 5.82 11.28
C ILE A 37 14.95 6.82 10.22
N LYS A 38 14.03 7.71 10.57
CA LYS A 38 13.55 8.78 9.65
C LYS A 38 14.68 9.70 9.22
N ASN A 39 15.49 10.17 10.17
CA ASN A 39 16.62 11.05 9.85
C ASN A 39 17.60 10.35 8.89
N TRP A 40 17.99 9.10 9.19
CA TRP A 40 18.87 8.34 8.28
C TRP A 40 18.25 8.15 6.90
N TYR A 41 16.94 7.90 6.83
CA TYR A 41 16.24 7.77 5.55
C TYR A 41 16.24 9.08 4.76
N GLU A 42 15.91 10.20 5.41
CA GLU A 42 15.87 11.54 4.81
C GLU A 42 17.26 12.01 4.35
N ASP A 43 18.31 11.62 5.08
CA ASP A 43 19.72 11.89 4.74
C ASP A 43 20.27 10.95 3.64
N GLY A 44 19.47 9.98 3.16
CA GLY A 44 19.89 8.99 2.15
C GLY A 44 20.83 7.91 2.68
N GLU A 45 20.95 7.77 4.00
CA GLU A 45 21.76 6.77 4.69
C GLU A 45 21.05 5.40 4.76
N TYR A 46 20.56 4.91 3.61
CA TYR A 46 19.74 3.70 3.51
C TYR A 46 20.40 2.46 4.13
N GLN A 47 21.73 2.36 4.04
CA GLN A 47 22.49 1.27 4.65
C GLN A 47 22.36 1.26 6.19
N GLN A 48 22.27 2.44 6.83
CA GLN A 48 22.05 2.55 8.27
C GLN A 48 20.63 2.15 8.65
N VAL A 49 19.64 2.54 7.83
CA VAL A 49 18.23 2.14 8.04
C VAL A 49 18.09 0.62 8.02
N VAL A 50 18.65 -0.06 7.02
CA VAL A 50 18.51 -1.52 6.90
C VAL A 50 19.33 -2.29 7.94
N ASN A 51 20.49 -1.77 8.35
CA ASN A 51 21.33 -2.37 9.38
C ASN A 51 20.88 -2.04 10.81
N SER A 52 19.82 -1.23 10.97
CA SER A 52 19.31 -0.91 12.29
C SER A 52 18.73 -2.15 12.98
N ASP A 53 19.16 -2.36 14.21
CA ASP A 53 18.64 -3.43 15.09
C ASP A 53 17.25 -3.11 15.67
N ILE A 54 16.61 -2.01 15.23
CA ILE A 54 15.27 -1.62 15.67
C ILE A 54 14.25 -2.59 15.06
N GLU A 55 13.47 -3.23 15.93
CA GLU A 55 12.40 -4.15 15.57
C GLU A 55 11.02 -3.56 15.91
N CYS A 56 9.95 -4.19 15.41
CA CYS A 56 8.59 -3.73 15.68
C CYS A 56 8.21 -3.78 17.17
N GLU A 57 8.86 -4.63 17.96
CA GLU A 57 8.66 -4.67 19.41
C GLU A 57 9.15 -3.38 20.08
N ASP A 58 10.16 -2.72 19.51
CA ASP A 58 10.70 -1.45 20.00
C ASP A 58 9.84 -0.25 19.61
N VAL A 59 9.03 -0.37 18.55
CA VAL A 59 8.23 0.72 17.95
C VAL A 59 6.82 0.25 17.57
N SER A 60 6.09 -0.35 18.50
CA SER A 60 4.81 -1.02 18.21
C SER A 60 3.80 -0.18 17.43
N GLU A 61 3.63 1.10 17.79
CA GLU A 61 2.73 2.03 17.10
C GLU A 61 3.24 2.48 15.72
N SER A 62 4.56 2.41 15.50
CA SER A 62 5.23 2.82 14.24
C SER A 62 5.79 1.63 13.45
N CYS A 63 5.37 0.39 13.76
CA CYS A 63 5.86 -0.81 13.09
C CYS A 63 5.59 -0.79 11.57
N PHE A 64 4.42 -0.29 11.16
CA PHE A 64 4.10 -0.03 9.75
C PHE A 64 5.15 0.88 9.10
N GLU A 65 5.44 2.01 9.74
CA GLU A 65 6.36 3.02 9.22
C GLU A 65 7.80 2.52 9.21
N LEU A 66 8.25 1.83 10.26
CA LEU A 66 9.58 1.20 10.30
C LEU A 66 9.77 0.23 9.14
N ASN A 67 8.81 -0.69 8.94
CA ASN A 67 8.90 -1.67 7.87
C ASN A 67 8.81 -1.02 6.49
N PHE A 68 8.01 0.05 6.36
CA PHE A 68 7.94 0.80 5.11
C PHE A 68 9.28 1.48 4.79
N LEU A 69 9.89 2.19 5.74
CA LEU A 69 11.19 2.85 5.55
C LEU A 69 12.32 1.84 5.27
N LYS A 70 12.31 0.69 5.96
CA LYS A 70 13.24 -0.42 5.65
C LYS A 70 13.03 -0.94 4.22
N SER A 71 11.78 -1.08 3.79
CA SER A 71 11.44 -1.52 2.43
C SER A 71 11.93 -0.55 1.35
N GLU A 72 11.66 0.76 1.50
CA GLU A 72 12.17 1.80 0.58
C GLU A 72 13.71 1.85 0.60
N SER A 73 14.33 1.66 1.76
CA SER A 73 15.80 1.64 1.87
C SER A 73 16.43 0.45 1.14
N PHE A 74 15.87 -0.77 1.28
CA PHE A 74 16.31 -1.92 0.49
C PHE A 74 16.11 -1.69 -1.01
N TYR A 75 15.02 -1.01 -1.40
CA TYR A 75 14.76 -0.64 -2.79
C TYR A 75 15.85 0.27 -3.36
N HIS A 76 16.22 1.33 -2.63
CA HIS A 76 17.30 2.24 -3.02
C HIS A 76 18.68 1.57 -3.07
N LEU A 77 18.86 0.46 -2.34
CA LEU A 77 20.07 -0.36 -2.36
C LEU A 77 20.03 -1.47 -3.44
N GLU A 78 19.05 -1.44 -4.34
CA GLU A 78 18.84 -2.42 -5.42
C GLU A 78 18.60 -3.85 -4.92
N GLN A 79 18.09 -4.00 -3.70
CA GLN A 79 17.79 -5.27 -3.05
C GLN A 79 16.28 -5.55 -3.09
N ALA A 80 15.76 -5.86 -4.28
CA ALA A 80 14.33 -5.93 -4.54
C ALA A 80 13.59 -7.03 -3.74
N GLU A 81 14.21 -8.20 -3.54
CA GLU A 81 13.63 -9.28 -2.73
C GLU A 81 13.45 -8.87 -1.25
N ASP A 82 14.46 -8.21 -0.68
CA ASP A 82 14.41 -7.72 0.69
C ASP A 82 13.43 -6.56 0.82
N ALA A 83 13.40 -5.66 -0.17
CA ALA A 83 12.39 -4.61 -0.26
C ALA A 83 10.98 -5.21 -0.23
N TRP A 84 10.72 -6.24 -1.05
CA TRP A 84 9.43 -6.93 -1.08
C TRP A 84 9.09 -7.61 0.24
N ARG A 85 10.06 -8.26 0.87
CA ARG A 85 9.89 -8.89 2.19
C ARG A 85 9.46 -7.87 3.24
N TYR A 86 10.12 -6.71 3.31
CA TYR A 86 9.77 -5.65 4.26
C TYR A 86 8.47 -4.94 3.90
N ALA A 87 8.13 -4.82 2.61
CA ALA A 87 6.82 -4.34 2.20
C ALA A 87 5.71 -5.27 2.72
N ASN A 88 5.91 -6.59 2.66
CA ASN A 88 4.95 -7.56 3.20
C ASN A 88 4.79 -7.39 4.71
N ARG A 89 5.89 -7.21 5.45
CA ARG A 89 5.81 -6.92 6.89
C ARG A 89 5.07 -5.62 7.19
N ALA A 90 5.28 -4.58 6.38
CA ALA A 90 4.58 -3.30 6.55
C ALA A 90 3.07 -3.47 6.42
N ILE A 91 2.57 -4.10 5.34
CA ILE A 91 1.12 -4.32 5.17
C ILE A 91 0.55 -5.26 6.24
N ASP A 92 1.31 -6.26 6.70
CA ASP A 92 0.87 -7.16 7.77
C ASP A 92 0.76 -6.43 9.11
N SER A 93 1.54 -5.36 9.31
CA SER A 93 1.50 -4.48 10.48
C SER A 93 0.56 -3.27 10.33
N TYR A 94 -0.16 -3.15 9.21
CA TYR A 94 -1.05 -2.03 8.98
C TYR A 94 -2.19 -2.01 10.00
N SER A 95 -2.43 -0.83 10.58
CA SER A 95 -3.56 -0.56 11.45
C SER A 95 -4.46 0.54 10.86
N PRO A 96 -5.75 0.59 11.23
CA PRO A 96 -6.64 1.68 10.82
C PRO A 96 -6.15 3.08 11.23
N ASP A 97 -5.25 3.19 12.21
CA ASP A 97 -4.70 4.47 12.67
C ASP A 97 -3.67 5.07 11.69
N VAL A 98 -3.17 4.27 10.73
CA VAL A 98 -2.32 4.77 9.66
C VAL A 98 -3.13 5.70 8.75
N GLY A 99 -2.66 6.94 8.64
CA GLY A 99 -3.26 7.98 7.81
C GLY A 99 -3.29 7.62 6.32
N LEU A 100 -4.28 8.15 5.59
CA LEU A 100 -4.47 7.85 4.17
C LEU A 100 -3.25 8.24 3.32
N THR A 101 -2.60 9.36 3.61
CA THR A 101 -1.40 9.79 2.87
C THR A 101 -0.29 8.74 2.95
N SER A 102 0.05 8.26 4.15
CA SER A 102 1.06 7.22 4.34
C SER A 102 0.66 5.90 3.70
N LEU A 103 -0.62 5.53 3.80
CA LEU A 103 -1.15 4.33 3.14
C LEU A 103 -1.05 4.42 1.62
N ASN A 104 -1.47 5.54 1.02
CA ASN A 104 -1.43 5.76 -0.43
C ASN A 104 0.01 5.72 -0.94
N ARG A 105 0.94 6.41 -0.26
CA ARG A 105 2.38 6.38 -0.60
C ARG A 105 2.92 4.95 -0.55
N PHE A 106 2.59 4.19 0.49
CA PHE A 106 3.02 2.80 0.62
C PHE A 106 2.45 1.91 -0.50
N LEU A 107 1.16 2.04 -0.81
CA LEU A 107 0.52 1.25 -1.87
C LEU A 107 1.06 1.60 -3.26
N VAL A 108 1.35 2.87 -3.54
CA VAL A 108 2.06 3.33 -4.76
C VAL A 108 3.43 2.66 -4.86
N PHE A 109 4.24 2.74 -3.80
CA PHE A 109 5.55 2.10 -3.76
C PHE A 109 5.45 0.58 -4.00
N ARG A 110 4.53 -0.08 -3.32
CA ARG A 110 4.33 -1.53 -3.40
C ARG A 110 3.84 -1.98 -4.78
N GLY A 111 2.98 -1.19 -5.42
CA GLY A 111 2.56 -1.40 -6.81
C GLY A 111 3.73 -1.34 -7.78
N ASN A 112 4.51 -0.26 -7.73
CA ASN A 112 5.70 -0.10 -8.56
C ASN A 112 6.73 -1.23 -8.35
N LEU A 113 6.97 -1.61 -7.09
CA LEU A 113 7.86 -2.72 -6.76
C LEU A 113 7.34 -4.05 -7.34
N ALA A 114 6.03 -4.30 -7.31
CA ALA A 114 5.44 -5.50 -7.90
C ALA A 114 5.59 -5.54 -9.43
N ILE A 115 5.37 -4.41 -10.11
CA ILE A 115 5.58 -4.26 -11.55
C ILE A 115 7.05 -4.51 -11.91
N GLN A 116 7.99 -4.03 -11.09
CA GLN A 116 9.41 -4.32 -11.32
C GLN A 116 9.71 -5.82 -11.17
N LEU A 117 9.22 -6.44 -10.09
CA LEU A 117 9.48 -7.85 -9.78
C LEU A 117 8.82 -8.82 -10.76
N ILE A 118 7.72 -8.44 -11.39
CA ILE A 118 6.97 -9.36 -12.25
C ILE A 118 7.80 -9.87 -13.44
N ARG A 119 8.73 -9.04 -13.91
CA ARG A 119 9.62 -9.35 -15.04
C ARG A 119 10.65 -10.43 -14.69
N ASP A 120 10.99 -10.54 -13.41
CA ASP A 120 11.94 -11.53 -12.90
C ASP A 120 11.26 -12.87 -12.58
N LEU A 121 9.93 -12.87 -12.45
CA LEU A 121 9.14 -14.09 -12.24
C LEU A 121 8.94 -14.84 -13.57
N GLN A 122 9.41 -16.09 -13.64
CA GLN A 122 9.33 -16.90 -14.87
C GLN A 122 7.97 -17.56 -15.10
N GLU A 123 7.22 -17.83 -14.02
CA GLU A 123 5.98 -18.59 -14.09
C GLU A 123 4.76 -17.67 -14.07
N TRP A 124 3.89 -17.81 -15.07
CA TRP A 124 2.64 -17.06 -15.21
C TRP A 124 1.77 -17.09 -13.94
N GLU A 125 1.71 -18.23 -13.24
CA GLU A 125 0.94 -18.36 -12.00
C GLU A 125 1.49 -17.45 -10.89
N ASN A 126 2.81 -17.33 -10.79
CA ASN A 126 3.46 -16.48 -9.79
C ASN A 126 3.27 -14.99 -10.11
N GLN A 127 3.40 -14.62 -11.39
CA GLN A 127 3.12 -13.26 -11.88
C GLN A 127 1.68 -12.85 -11.57
N THR A 128 0.73 -13.71 -11.93
CA THR A 128 -0.70 -13.48 -11.71
C THR A 128 -1.04 -13.41 -10.21
N SER A 129 -0.44 -14.28 -9.40
CA SER A 129 -0.64 -14.30 -7.95
C SER A 129 -0.13 -13.02 -7.28
N LEU A 130 1.05 -12.53 -7.69
CA LEU A 130 1.62 -11.27 -7.23
C LEU A 130 0.70 -10.08 -7.55
N LEU A 131 0.33 -9.92 -8.84
CA LEU A 131 -0.52 -8.81 -9.26
C LEU A 131 -1.90 -8.84 -8.58
N ARG A 132 -2.52 -10.02 -8.47
CA ARG A 132 -3.81 -10.16 -7.78
C ARG A 132 -3.74 -9.76 -6.31
N ARG A 133 -2.65 -10.11 -5.61
CA ARG A 133 -2.47 -9.72 -4.21
C ARG A 133 -2.39 -8.20 -4.08
N VAL A 134 -1.56 -7.57 -4.90
CA VAL A 134 -1.35 -6.12 -4.87
C VAL A 134 -2.59 -5.36 -5.29
N GLU A 135 -3.26 -5.79 -6.36
CA GLU A 135 -4.54 -5.23 -6.80
C GLU A 135 -5.57 -5.21 -5.66
N ASN A 136 -5.75 -6.34 -4.96
CA ASN A 136 -6.69 -6.44 -3.85
C ASN A 136 -6.35 -5.49 -2.68
N GLU A 137 -5.05 -5.29 -2.41
CA GLU A 137 -4.57 -4.36 -1.39
C GLU A 137 -4.85 -2.90 -1.82
N MET A 138 -4.58 -2.58 -3.09
CA MET A 138 -4.84 -1.24 -3.67
C MET A 138 -6.33 -0.91 -3.75
N GLN A 139 -7.18 -1.86 -4.16
CA GLN A 139 -8.64 -1.68 -4.19
C GLN A 139 -9.19 -1.32 -2.82
N LYS A 140 -8.71 -1.98 -1.75
CA LYS A 140 -9.08 -1.64 -0.38
C LYS A 140 -8.63 -0.22 0.00
N GLY A 141 -7.42 0.16 -0.40
CA GLY A 141 -6.91 1.52 -0.22
C GLY A 141 -7.76 2.57 -0.94
N ILE A 142 -8.11 2.33 -2.20
CA ILE A 142 -8.97 3.21 -3.01
C ILE A 142 -10.35 3.34 -2.38
N GLN A 143 -10.99 2.22 -2.00
CA GLN A 143 -12.30 2.23 -1.33
C GLN A 143 -12.28 3.08 -0.05
N ARG A 144 -11.23 2.98 0.75
CA ARG A 144 -11.07 3.79 1.97
C ARG A 144 -10.94 5.30 1.66
N ASN A 145 -10.25 5.66 0.58
CA ASN A 145 -10.18 7.06 0.12
C ASN A 145 -11.58 7.58 -0.27
N ILE A 146 -12.36 6.77 -1.00
CA ILE A 146 -13.73 7.10 -1.41
C ILE A 146 -14.64 7.28 -0.19
N GLU A 147 -14.59 6.37 0.78
CA GLU A 147 -15.38 6.43 2.02
C GLU A 147 -15.06 7.68 2.86
N GLN A 148 -13.83 8.19 2.78
CA GLN A 148 -13.44 9.46 3.43
C GLN A 148 -13.67 10.71 2.56
N GLY A 149 -14.37 10.57 1.43
CA GLY A 149 -14.76 11.69 0.57
C GLY A 149 -13.61 12.31 -0.22
N ARG A 150 -12.55 11.55 -0.51
CA ARG A 150 -11.39 12.02 -1.31
C ARG A 150 -11.63 12.00 -2.82
N LEU A 151 -12.73 11.41 -3.28
CA LEU A 151 -13.09 11.37 -4.71
C LEU A 151 -13.28 12.80 -5.25
N GLY A 152 -12.52 13.18 -6.29
CA GLY A 152 -12.58 14.51 -6.89
C GLY A 152 -11.91 15.63 -6.07
N GLN A 153 -11.19 15.29 -5.01
CA GLN A 153 -10.26 16.21 -4.35
C GLN A 153 -8.87 16.03 -4.99
N ASP A 154 -8.18 17.13 -5.26
CA ASP A 154 -6.81 17.12 -5.76
C ASP A 154 -5.84 16.65 -4.64
N SER A 155 -5.80 15.34 -4.43
CA SER A 155 -4.80 14.67 -3.59
C SER A 155 -3.83 13.98 -4.53
N GLU A 156 -2.65 14.56 -4.67
CA GLU A 156 -1.56 14.04 -5.48
C GLU A 156 -1.30 12.55 -5.20
N GLU A 157 -1.29 12.13 -3.94
CA GLU A 157 -1.04 10.74 -3.55
C GLU A 157 -2.19 9.80 -3.91
N PHE A 158 -3.44 10.27 -3.87
CA PHE A 158 -4.57 9.46 -4.32
C PHE A 158 -4.59 9.33 -5.84
N ASN A 159 -4.28 10.41 -6.57
CA ASN A 159 -4.13 10.36 -8.03
C ASN A 159 -3.01 9.41 -8.45
N ARG A 160 -1.85 9.47 -7.79
CA ARG A 160 -0.75 8.51 -8.00
C ARG A 160 -1.16 7.06 -7.69
N LEU A 161 -1.95 6.85 -6.64
CA LEU A 161 -2.48 5.52 -6.33
C LEU A 161 -3.37 4.98 -7.46
N LEU A 162 -4.24 5.83 -8.03
CA LEU A 162 -5.09 5.45 -9.16
C LEU A 162 -4.28 5.14 -10.41
N ILE A 163 -3.21 5.92 -10.69
CA ILE A 163 -2.30 5.66 -11.83
C ILE A 163 -1.64 4.28 -11.68
N VAL A 164 -0.97 4.02 -10.56
CA VAL A 164 -0.29 2.73 -10.36
C VAL A 164 -1.28 1.57 -10.30
N TYR A 165 -2.49 1.80 -9.79
CA TYR A 165 -3.54 0.77 -9.83
C TYR A 165 -3.93 0.44 -11.27
N ALA A 166 -4.00 1.44 -12.13
CA ALA A 166 -4.25 1.26 -13.55
C ALA A 166 -3.11 0.51 -14.25
N ASP A 167 -1.85 0.81 -13.93
CA ASP A 167 -0.68 0.06 -14.43
C ASP A 167 -0.74 -1.41 -14.05
N ILE A 168 -1.14 -1.72 -12.81
CA ILE A 168 -1.36 -3.12 -12.37
C ILE A 168 -2.44 -3.80 -13.22
N LEU A 169 -3.53 -3.10 -13.57
CA LEU A 169 -4.57 -3.65 -14.45
C LEU A 169 -4.04 -3.91 -15.85
N LEU A 170 -3.22 -3.01 -16.40
CA LEU A 170 -2.58 -3.17 -17.71
C LEU A 170 -1.63 -4.37 -17.74
N GLU A 171 -0.76 -4.50 -16.74
CA GLU A 171 0.13 -5.67 -16.59
C GLU A 171 -0.69 -6.97 -16.50
N LYS A 172 -1.83 -6.96 -15.79
CA LYS A 172 -2.74 -8.11 -15.78
C LYS A 172 -3.35 -8.38 -17.16
N MET A 173 -3.66 -7.35 -17.95
CA MET A 173 -4.16 -7.53 -19.31
C MET A 173 -3.11 -8.16 -20.22
N GLU A 174 -1.83 -7.88 -20.04
CA GLU A 174 -0.77 -8.57 -20.80
C GLU A 174 -0.68 -10.07 -20.46
N LEU A 175 -0.97 -10.43 -19.22
CA LEU A 175 -0.91 -11.82 -18.75
C LEU A 175 -2.16 -12.64 -19.08
N TYR A 176 -3.33 -12.02 -19.24
CA TYR A 176 -4.57 -12.74 -19.46
C TYR A 176 -4.96 -12.83 -20.95
N SER A 177 -5.61 -13.93 -21.32
CA SER A 177 -6.25 -14.09 -22.64
C SER A 177 -7.77 -13.91 -22.57
N ASP A 178 -8.34 -13.37 -23.65
CA ASP A 178 -9.76 -13.29 -24.01
C ASP A 178 -10.73 -12.84 -22.89
N ARG A 179 -11.17 -13.75 -22.01
CA ARG A 179 -12.33 -13.56 -21.13
C ARG A 179 -12.06 -12.71 -19.88
N ASN A 180 -10.83 -12.70 -19.39
CA ASN A 180 -10.46 -11.87 -18.24
C ASN A 180 -10.10 -10.43 -18.65
N LEU A 181 -9.89 -10.19 -19.95
CA LEU A 181 -9.54 -8.89 -20.50
C LEU A 181 -10.71 -7.90 -20.40
N ASP A 182 -11.93 -8.33 -20.70
CA ASP A 182 -13.14 -7.49 -20.54
C ASP A 182 -13.27 -6.98 -19.09
N ILE A 183 -13.03 -7.85 -18.11
CA ILE A 183 -13.11 -7.49 -16.68
C ILE A 183 -12.03 -6.47 -16.31
N GLN A 184 -10.79 -6.65 -16.78
CA GLN A 184 -9.73 -5.68 -16.51
C GLN A 184 -9.98 -4.35 -17.23
N PHE A 185 -10.51 -4.40 -18.46
CA PHE A 185 -10.86 -3.20 -19.23
C PHE A 185 -11.96 -2.37 -18.54
N ASP A 186 -13.03 -3.01 -18.07
CA ASP A 186 -14.09 -2.31 -17.34
C ASP A 186 -13.53 -1.61 -16.09
N ARG A 187 -12.69 -2.31 -15.31
CA ARG A 187 -12.02 -1.75 -14.12
C ARG A 187 -11.07 -0.60 -14.49
N LEU A 188 -10.36 -0.71 -15.60
CA LEU A 188 -9.48 0.35 -16.09
C LEU A 188 -10.30 1.59 -16.49
N GLN A 189 -11.42 1.39 -17.18
CA GLN A 189 -12.34 2.47 -17.53
C GLN A 189 -12.93 3.15 -16.29
N GLU A 190 -13.38 2.37 -15.30
CA GLU A 190 -13.83 2.90 -14.00
C GLU A 190 -12.73 3.73 -13.32
N THR A 191 -11.47 3.26 -13.37
CA THR A 191 -10.32 3.96 -12.80
C THR A 191 -10.08 5.30 -13.48
N VAL A 192 -10.07 5.34 -14.80
CA VAL A 192 -9.96 6.59 -15.57
C VAL A 192 -11.10 7.56 -15.23
N ASN A 193 -12.32 7.05 -15.03
CA ASN A 193 -13.46 7.89 -14.65
C ASN A 193 -13.36 8.45 -13.20
N MET A 194 -12.62 7.78 -12.31
CA MET A 194 -12.45 8.23 -10.91
C MET A 194 -11.63 9.52 -10.78
N PHE A 195 -10.82 9.88 -11.78
CA PHE A 195 -10.04 11.11 -11.75
C PHE A 195 -10.89 12.40 -11.91
N GLY A 196 -12.18 12.29 -12.27
CA GLY A 196 -13.12 13.41 -12.33
C GLY A 196 -12.82 14.46 -13.40
N SER A 197 -13.59 15.55 -13.42
CA SER A 197 -13.44 16.69 -14.35
C SER A 197 -12.32 17.67 -13.98
N SER A 198 -11.56 17.39 -12.92
CA SER A 198 -10.51 18.25 -12.34
C SER A 198 -9.13 18.11 -13.01
N LEU A 199 -9.02 17.25 -14.02
CA LEU A 199 -7.74 16.91 -14.67
C LEU A 199 -7.22 17.94 -15.68
N GLU A 200 -8.09 18.78 -16.26
CA GLU A 200 -7.66 19.80 -17.23
C GLU A 200 -6.78 20.90 -16.62
N GLU A 201 -6.80 21.10 -15.29
CA GLU A 201 -5.97 22.11 -14.61
C GLU A 201 -4.64 21.56 -14.05
N ALA A 202 -4.52 20.24 -13.82
CA ALA A 202 -3.39 19.66 -13.08
C ALA A 202 -2.20 19.20 -13.94
N GLY A 203 -2.31 19.20 -15.28
CA GLY A 203 -1.19 18.86 -16.17
C GLY A 203 -0.61 17.46 -15.95
N LEU A 204 -1.46 16.47 -15.63
CA LEU A 204 -1.03 15.09 -15.41
C LEU A 204 -0.87 14.36 -16.75
N ASP A 205 0.32 14.45 -17.33
CA ASP A 205 0.71 13.73 -18.55
C ASP A 205 0.42 12.22 -18.46
N ASP A 206 0.60 11.63 -17.28
CA ASP A 206 0.34 10.21 -17.00
C ASP A 206 -1.14 9.83 -17.14
N TYR A 207 -2.07 10.74 -16.81
CA TYR A 207 -3.50 10.51 -17.04
C TYR A 207 -3.80 10.46 -18.54
N TYR A 208 -3.25 11.39 -19.33
CA TYR A 208 -3.48 11.41 -20.77
C TYR A 208 -2.83 10.21 -21.46
N LEU A 209 -1.70 9.74 -20.95
CA LEU A 209 -1.10 8.48 -21.37
C LEU A 209 -2.07 7.32 -21.09
N LEU A 210 -2.59 7.22 -19.87
CA LEU A 210 -3.53 6.17 -19.48
C LEU A 210 -4.83 6.21 -20.31
N GLU A 211 -5.38 7.39 -20.56
CA GLU A 211 -6.55 7.57 -21.42
C GLU A 211 -6.24 7.17 -22.87
N GLY A 212 -5.02 7.46 -23.35
CA GLY A 212 -4.52 7.03 -24.66
C GLY A 212 -4.39 5.51 -24.77
N GLU A 213 -3.86 4.85 -23.75
CA GLU A 213 -3.77 3.39 -23.67
C GLU A 213 -5.14 2.73 -23.67
N LEU A 214 -6.08 3.25 -22.88
CA LEU A 214 -7.47 2.80 -22.89
C LEU A 214 -8.09 2.90 -24.29
N LYS A 215 -7.86 4.02 -25.00
CA LYS A 215 -8.33 4.23 -26.38
C LYS A 215 -7.70 3.25 -27.38
N ASN A 216 -6.43 2.86 -27.18
CA ASN A 216 -5.73 1.90 -28.03
C ASN A 216 -6.21 0.45 -27.82
N ILE A 217 -6.59 0.11 -26.58
CA ILE A 217 -7.07 -1.23 -26.21
C ILE A 217 -8.54 -1.44 -26.62
N MET A 218 -9.36 -0.39 -26.57
CA MET A 218 -10.81 -0.45 -26.80
C MET A 218 -11.25 -1.13 -28.12
N PRO A 219 -10.60 -0.93 -29.28
CA PRO A 219 -10.95 -1.64 -30.52
C PRO A 219 -10.74 -3.16 -30.43
N GLN A 220 -9.69 -3.59 -29.72
CA GLN A 220 -9.34 -5.00 -29.54
C GLN A 220 -10.40 -5.69 -28.67
N VAL A 221 -10.74 -5.07 -27.54
CA VAL A 221 -11.82 -5.52 -26.64
C VAL A 221 -13.16 -5.60 -27.36
N ARG A 222 -13.57 -4.56 -28.09
CA ARG A 222 -14.84 -4.55 -28.85
C ARG A 222 -14.91 -5.66 -29.89
N SER A 223 -13.78 -6.02 -30.51
CA SER A 223 -13.72 -7.12 -31.48
C SER A 223 -13.97 -8.49 -30.84
N TRP A 224 -13.58 -8.66 -29.58
CA TRP A 224 -13.82 -9.87 -28.79
C TRP A 224 -15.25 -9.96 -28.28
N THR A 225 -15.81 -8.85 -27.79
CA THR A 225 -17.22 -8.80 -27.35
C THR A 225 -18.18 -9.17 -28.50
N TYR A 226 -17.83 -8.80 -29.75
CA TYR A 226 -18.61 -9.15 -30.94
C TYR A 226 -18.54 -10.64 -31.34
N GLN A 227 -17.57 -11.40 -30.85
CA GLN A 227 -17.48 -12.86 -31.06
C GLN A 227 -18.35 -13.66 -30.08
N GLY A 228 -19.07 -12.99 -29.17
CA GLY A 228 -20.34 -13.44 -28.60
C GLY A 228 -20.25 -14.41 -27.42
N GLN A 229 -20.25 -13.88 -26.18
CA GLN A 229 -20.69 -14.65 -25.00
C GLN A 229 -21.02 -13.87 -23.70
N SER A 230 -20.82 -12.55 -23.59
CA SER A 230 -20.45 -12.02 -22.25
C SER A 230 -21.50 -11.42 -21.31
N LEU A 231 -22.75 -11.08 -21.67
CA LEU A 231 -23.59 -10.33 -20.69
C LEU A 231 -24.01 -11.15 -19.46
N GLY A 232 -24.40 -12.42 -19.60
CA GLY A 232 -24.78 -13.27 -18.46
C GLY A 232 -23.62 -14.04 -17.80
N GLU A 233 -22.52 -14.26 -18.53
CA GLU A 233 -21.32 -14.91 -17.98
C GLU A 233 -20.42 -13.92 -17.22
N LYS A 234 -20.42 -12.64 -17.61
CA LYS A 234 -19.72 -11.56 -16.89
C LYS A 234 -20.17 -11.46 -15.43
N ASP A 235 -21.49 -11.40 -15.19
CA ASP A 235 -22.04 -11.33 -13.84
C ASP A 235 -21.72 -12.59 -13.01
N ARG A 236 -21.64 -13.75 -13.66
CA ARG A 236 -21.26 -15.01 -13.01
C ARG A 236 -19.78 -15.08 -12.64
N LEU A 237 -18.91 -14.47 -13.45
CA LEU A 237 -17.46 -14.38 -13.20
C LEU A 237 -17.13 -13.33 -12.14
N LEU A 238 -17.82 -12.18 -12.15
CA LEU A 238 -17.73 -11.18 -11.08
C LEU A 238 -18.17 -11.74 -9.72
N ALA A 239 -19.06 -12.74 -9.71
CA ALA A 239 -19.48 -13.45 -8.49
C ALA A 239 -18.52 -14.56 -8.02
N GLN A 240 -17.50 -14.91 -8.81
CA GLN A 240 -16.51 -15.96 -8.49
C GLN A 240 -15.13 -15.41 -8.09
N LEU A 241 -14.90 -14.11 -8.28
CA LEU A 241 -13.73 -13.37 -7.79
C LEU A 241 -13.98 -12.86 -6.36
#